data_AF-A0A2D7SNG6-F1
#
_entry.id   AF-A0A2D7SNG6-F1
#
_cell.length_a   1.000
_cell.length_b   1.000
_cell.length_c   1.000
_cell.angle_alpha   90.00
_cell.angle_beta   90.00
_cell.angle_gamma   90.00
#
_symmetry.space_group_name_H-M   'P 1'
#
loop_
_entity.id
_entity.type
_entity.pdbx_description
1 polymer ?
#
loop_
_entity_poly.entity_id
_entity_poly.type
_entity_poly.pdbx_seq_one_letter_code
_entity_poly.pdbx_strand_id
1 'polypeptide(L)'
;MRDSITTGSFNSELIETVGLLFVAYTSQNGKNTHLYEYTNTLFTDILSMVMIQLNDVDIPKELSDEIPNVIHYALNTICHKYICPRRSFSESNVSKQSELTKTTVDRVLARLAKIPQPEQRTQAWYSTRYNLITASNAYKCLSTATCSERNSIILEKCKPLVVLDSDDSNRIETNKTNETSSYVNTETALHYGVRYEPLSVMYYEWYYDTQIGEYGCVPHSAHSFLGASPDGINIKRDNDRYGRMLEIKNPKSRKITGIPKTEYWVQMQLQMEACNLNQCDFLETHFTEYDSYHEFLADGSFQQSIDGHNKGVIYHFKHNNKPHYEYLPFNSTQEEYELWDKQVLMKNNDKEWLETIFWKLETVSCVLVERNKQWFNDNIHDIREVWDTILKERVTGYEHRKPKKRIHTDSFSLLRSTVKQDNQESHVTSPQKVKRTSLFS
;
A
#
# COMPACT_ATOMS: atom_id res chain seq x y z
N MET A 1 -55.61 -22.94 -3.93
CA MET A 1 -55.29 -21.84 -3.01
C MET A 1 -53.92 -21.33 -3.41
N ARG A 2 -53.87 -20.24 -4.18
CA ARG A 2 -52.63 -19.49 -4.39
C ARG A 2 -52.62 -18.47 -3.25
N ASP A 3 -51.91 -18.77 -2.18
CA ASP A 3 -51.67 -17.76 -1.15
C ASP A 3 -50.94 -16.62 -1.82
N SER A 4 -51.53 -15.42 -1.80
CA SER A 4 -50.88 -14.24 -2.35
C SER A 4 -49.70 -13.93 -1.44
N ILE A 5 -48.50 -14.28 -1.87
CA ILE A 5 -47.29 -13.86 -1.20
C ILE A 5 -47.32 -12.33 -1.19
N THR A 6 -47.42 -11.73 -0.01
CA THR A 6 -47.28 -10.28 0.13
C THR A 6 -45.81 -9.94 -0.11
N THR A 7 -45.55 -8.83 -0.81
CA THR A 7 -44.19 -8.36 -1.11
C THR A 7 -43.28 -8.32 0.13
N GLY A 8 -43.84 -7.98 1.29
CA GLY A 8 -43.12 -7.99 2.57
C GLY A 8 -42.67 -9.37 3.06
N SER A 9 -43.51 -10.41 2.92
CA SER A 9 -43.16 -11.78 3.35
C SER A 9 -42.12 -12.40 2.44
N PHE A 10 -42.27 -12.22 1.12
CA PHE A 10 -41.31 -12.69 0.10
C PHE A 10 -39.92 -12.14 0.37
N ASN A 11 -39.83 -10.82 0.59
CA ASN A 11 -38.56 -10.15 0.79
C ASN A 11 -37.86 -10.64 2.06
N SER A 12 -38.59 -10.94 3.13
CA SER A 12 -38.00 -11.47 4.37
C SER A 12 -37.38 -12.86 4.17
N GLU A 13 -38.11 -13.79 3.55
CA GLU A 13 -37.63 -15.16 3.30
C GLU A 13 -36.45 -15.18 2.31
N LEU A 14 -36.52 -14.33 1.29
CA LEU A 14 -35.44 -14.17 0.33
C LEU A 14 -34.17 -13.61 0.99
N ILE A 15 -34.30 -12.61 1.88
CA ILE A 15 -33.17 -12.05 2.63
C ILE A 15 -32.49 -13.12 3.48
N GLU A 16 -33.24 -13.96 4.19
CA GLU A 16 -32.69 -15.05 5.01
C GLU A 16 -31.95 -16.07 4.14
N THR A 17 -32.57 -16.49 3.04
CA THR A 17 -31.98 -17.44 2.07
C THR A 17 -30.68 -16.89 1.48
N VAL A 18 -30.70 -15.63 1.02
CA VAL A 18 -29.51 -14.93 0.51
C VAL A 18 -28.42 -14.81 1.59
N GLY A 19 -28.80 -14.57 2.84
CA GLY A 19 -27.89 -14.59 3.98
C GLY A 19 -27.14 -15.92 4.13
N LEU A 20 -27.86 -17.05 4.06
CA LEU A 20 -27.26 -18.39 4.10
C LEU A 20 -26.35 -18.65 2.90
N LEU A 21 -26.74 -18.20 1.71
CA LEU A 21 -25.90 -18.29 0.51
C LEU A 21 -24.60 -17.50 0.68
N PHE A 22 -24.63 -16.31 1.29
CA PHE A 22 -23.41 -15.56 1.59
C PHE A 22 -22.49 -16.33 2.55
N VAL A 23 -23.04 -16.96 3.60
CA VAL A 23 -22.23 -17.80 4.52
C VAL A 23 -21.56 -18.95 3.77
N ALA A 24 -22.32 -19.67 2.95
CA ALA A 24 -21.80 -20.79 2.18
C ALA A 24 -20.72 -20.35 1.18
N TYR A 25 -20.97 -19.28 0.43
CA TYR A 25 -20.03 -18.74 -0.55
C TYR A 25 -18.73 -18.27 0.11
N THR A 26 -18.82 -17.47 1.16
CA THR A 26 -17.66 -16.93 1.88
C THR A 26 -16.83 -18.04 2.54
N SER A 27 -17.47 -19.11 3.02
CA SER A 27 -16.75 -20.27 3.56
C SER A 27 -15.95 -21.03 2.49
N GLN A 28 -16.44 -21.06 1.24
CA GLN A 28 -15.75 -21.73 0.13
C GLN A 28 -14.70 -20.85 -0.55
N ASN A 29 -14.94 -19.53 -0.58
CA ASN A 29 -14.13 -18.56 -1.33
C ASN A 29 -13.39 -17.56 -0.43
N GLY A 30 -13.35 -17.79 0.89
CA GLY A 30 -12.80 -16.86 1.88
C GLY A 30 -11.33 -16.50 1.65
N LYS A 31 -10.57 -17.40 1.01
CA LYS A 31 -9.20 -17.12 0.56
C LYS A 31 -9.10 -15.89 -0.34
N ASN A 32 -10.14 -15.59 -1.13
CA ASN A 32 -10.14 -14.58 -2.17
C ASN A 32 -10.65 -13.19 -1.72
N THR A 33 -11.01 -13.00 -0.45
CA THR A 33 -11.60 -11.74 0.02
C THR A 33 -10.66 -10.53 -0.09
N HIS A 34 -9.36 -10.74 -0.23
CA HIS A 34 -8.39 -9.66 -0.50
C HIS A 34 -8.49 -9.10 -1.91
N LEU A 35 -9.10 -9.82 -2.86
CA LEU A 35 -9.24 -9.38 -4.24
C LEU A 35 -10.18 -8.17 -4.34
N TYR A 36 -9.81 -7.22 -5.20
CA TYR A 36 -10.57 -5.98 -5.41
C TYR A 36 -12.01 -6.23 -5.87
N GLU A 37 -12.22 -7.21 -6.75
CA GLU A 37 -13.52 -7.50 -7.36
C GLU A 37 -14.40 -8.44 -6.51
N TYR A 38 -13.88 -8.98 -5.40
CA TYR A 38 -14.53 -10.05 -4.63
C TYR A 38 -15.99 -9.76 -4.28
N THR A 39 -16.30 -8.56 -3.79
CA THR A 39 -17.67 -8.18 -3.42
C THR A 39 -18.61 -8.13 -4.62
N ASN A 40 -18.12 -7.70 -5.79
CA ASN A 40 -18.91 -7.68 -7.01
C ASN A 40 -19.14 -9.10 -7.52
N THR A 41 -18.09 -9.94 -7.53
CA THR A 41 -18.20 -11.36 -7.90
C THR A 41 -19.17 -12.10 -6.98
N LEU A 42 -19.07 -11.89 -5.67
CA LEU A 42 -20.00 -12.42 -4.67
C LEU A 42 -21.45 -12.02 -5.01
N PHE A 43 -21.71 -10.74 -5.26
CA PHE A 43 -23.04 -10.27 -5.59
C PHE A 43 -23.58 -10.91 -6.88
N THR A 44 -22.79 -10.94 -7.95
CA THR A 44 -23.19 -11.49 -9.25
C THR A 44 -23.43 -13.00 -9.19
N ASP A 45 -22.59 -13.73 -8.47
CA ASP A 45 -22.72 -15.18 -8.31
C ASP A 45 -23.97 -15.52 -7.49
N ILE A 46 -24.20 -14.82 -6.37
CA ILE A 46 -25.42 -15.02 -5.56
C ILE A 46 -26.67 -14.64 -6.35
N LEU A 47 -26.66 -13.53 -7.09
CA LEU A 47 -27.78 -13.15 -7.96
C LEU A 47 -28.08 -14.24 -8.98
N SER A 48 -27.04 -14.80 -9.60
CA SER A 48 -27.19 -15.86 -10.59
C SER A 48 -27.73 -17.15 -9.96
N MET A 49 -27.26 -17.55 -8.77
CA MET A 49 -27.78 -18.70 -8.03
C MET A 49 -29.26 -18.55 -7.69
N VAL A 50 -29.67 -17.37 -7.20
CA VAL A 50 -31.06 -17.05 -6.88
C VAL A 50 -31.92 -17.09 -8.15
N MET A 51 -31.48 -16.46 -9.24
CA MET A 51 -32.22 -16.44 -10.50
C MET A 51 -32.40 -17.84 -11.10
N ILE A 52 -31.39 -18.71 -11.00
CA ILE A 52 -31.49 -20.11 -11.45
C ILE A 52 -32.54 -20.87 -10.62
N GLN A 53 -32.53 -20.71 -9.30
CA GLN A 53 -33.50 -21.39 -8.42
C GLN A 53 -34.95 -20.94 -8.66
N LEU A 54 -35.12 -19.68 -9.09
CA LEU A 54 -36.43 -19.09 -9.35
C LEU A 54 -36.90 -19.25 -10.81
N ASN A 55 -36.06 -19.79 -11.70
CA ASN A 55 -36.35 -19.87 -13.13
C ASN A 55 -37.59 -20.73 -13.46
N ASP A 56 -37.89 -21.73 -12.63
CA ASP A 56 -39.07 -22.61 -12.80
C ASP A 56 -40.31 -22.11 -12.04
N VAL A 57 -40.21 -20.95 -11.38
CA VAL A 57 -41.30 -20.33 -10.63
C VAL A 57 -41.86 -19.17 -11.46
N ASP A 58 -43.18 -19.15 -11.65
CA ASP A 58 -43.88 -18.04 -12.32
C ASP A 58 -43.97 -16.84 -11.36
N ILE A 59 -42.90 -16.05 -11.29
CA ILE A 59 -42.79 -14.88 -10.42
C ILE A 59 -43.23 -13.64 -11.21
N PRO A 60 -44.10 -12.78 -10.64
CA PRO A 60 -44.43 -11.49 -11.23
C PRO A 60 -43.17 -10.69 -11.55
N LYS A 61 -43.16 -10.03 -12.72
CA LYS A 61 -42.00 -9.28 -13.20
C LYS A 61 -41.53 -8.23 -12.18
N GLU A 62 -42.47 -7.58 -11.50
CA GLU A 62 -42.19 -6.57 -10.48
C GLU A 62 -41.34 -7.13 -9.34
N LEU A 63 -41.63 -8.35 -8.89
CA LEU A 63 -40.85 -9.04 -7.85
C LEU A 63 -39.48 -9.49 -8.37
N SER A 64 -39.42 -9.94 -9.63
CA SER A 64 -38.14 -10.31 -10.26
C SER A 64 -37.19 -9.11 -10.36
N ASP A 65 -37.70 -7.93 -10.70
CA ASP A 65 -36.92 -6.70 -10.84
C ASP A 65 -36.43 -6.18 -9.46
N GLU A 66 -37.06 -6.58 -8.35
CA GLU A 66 -36.65 -6.23 -6.98
C GLU A 66 -35.51 -7.11 -6.43
N ILE A 67 -35.32 -8.34 -6.93
CA ILE A 67 -34.34 -9.30 -6.40
C ILE A 67 -32.93 -8.70 -6.25
N PRO A 68 -32.35 -8.02 -7.26
CA PRO A 68 -31.03 -7.40 -7.11
C PRO A 68 -30.94 -6.42 -5.95
N ASN A 69 -32.01 -5.65 -5.69
CA ASN A 69 -32.08 -4.70 -4.58
C ASN A 69 -32.15 -5.42 -3.24
N VAL A 70 -32.92 -6.52 -3.16
CA VAL A 70 -33.00 -7.36 -1.95
C VAL A 70 -31.65 -7.99 -1.64
N ILE A 71 -30.95 -8.52 -2.64
CA ILE A 71 -29.60 -9.09 -2.47
C ILE A 71 -28.62 -7.99 -2.04
N HIS A 72 -28.69 -6.81 -2.63
CA HIS A 72 -27.84 -5.68 -2.25
C HIS A 72 -28.09 -5.23 -0.81
N TYR A 73 -29.36 -5.20 -0.39
CA TYR A 73 -29.74 -4.94 0.99
C TYR A 73 -29.17 -5.99 1.94
N ALA A 74 -29.33 -7.29 1.64
CA ALA A 74 -28.78 -8.38 2.43
C ALA A 74 -27.24 -8.36 2.49
N LEU A 75 -26.57 -8.01 1.39
CA LEU A 75 -25.11 -7.85 1.34
C LEU A 75 -24.65 -6.79 2.36
N ASN A 76 -25.35 -5.66 2.42
CA ASN A 76 -25.00 -4.55 3.30
C ASN A 76 -25.39 -4.77 4.76
N THR A 77 -26.52 -5.43 5.03
CA THR A 77 -27.09 -5.57 6.38
C THR A 77 -26.71 -6.87 7.08
N ILE A 78 -26.43 -7.93 6.31
CA ILE A 78 -26.07 -9.26 6.81
C ILE A 78 -24.59 -9.53 6.54
N CYS A 79 -24.20 -9.61 5.25
CA CYS A 79 -22.86 -10.08 4.90
C CYS A 79 -21.77 -9.17 5.46
N HIS A 80 -21.84 -7.87 5.18
CA HIS A 80 -20.84 -6.92 5.63
C HIS A 80 -20.80 -6.69 7.14
N LYS A 81 -21.90 -7.02 7.84
CA LYS A 81 -22.01 -6.82 9.28
C LYS A 81 -21.60 -8.04 10.10
N TYR A 82 -21.87 -9.24 9.61
CA TYR A 82 -21.73 -10.47 10.40
C TYR A 82 -20.86 -11.56 9.75
N ILE A 83 -20.57 -11.48 8.45
CA ILE A 83 -19.90 -12.55 7.71
C ILE A 83 -18.50 -12.11 7.26
N CYS A 84 -18.43 -11.08 6.41
CA CYS A 84 -17.18 -10.59 5.83
C CYS A 84 -17.22 -9.06 5.74
N PRO A 85 -16.33 -8.34 6.46
CA PRO A 85 -16.33 -6.89 6.44
C PRO A 85 -16.11 -6.36 5.02
N ARG A 86 -16.57 -5.12 4.78
CA ARG A 86 -16.23 -4.41 3.54
C ARG A 86 -14.72 -4.26 3.43
N ARG A 87 -14.25 -4.16 2.19
CA ARG A 87 -12.84 -3.86 1.91
C ARG A 87 -12.38 -2.58 2.63
N SER A 88 -13.18 -1.53 2.52
CA SER A 88 -13.00 -0.26 3.22
C SER A 88 -14.33 0.46 3.36
N PHE A 89 -14.37 1.42 4.29
CA PHE A 89 -15.48 2.34 4.49
C PHE A 89 -15.00 3.76 4.19
N SER A 90 -15.68 4.45 3.27
CA SER A 90 -15.38 5.85 2.89
C SER A 90 -15.51 6.80 4.08
N GLU A 91 -16.48 6.52 4.95
CA GLU A 91 -16.66 7.21 6.22
C GLU A 91 -16.29 6.28 7.34
N SER A 92 -15.37 6.70 8.19
CA SER A 92 -15.18 6.03 9.47
C SER A 92 -16.36 6.40 10.37
N ASN A 93 -17.29 5.48 10.59
CA ASN A 93 -18.27 5.66 11.66
C ASN A 93 -17.51 5.70 12.98
N VAL A 94 -17.47 6.87 13.60
CA VAL A 94 -16.80 7.10 14.88
C VAL A 94 -17.90 7.17 15.94
N SER A 95 -17.90 6.23 16.87
CA SER A 95 -18.78 6.23 18.03
C SER A 95 -17.96 6.22 19.30
N LYS A 96 -18.49 6.84 20.35
CA LYS A 96 -17.82 6.88 21.66
C LYS A 96 -17.50 5.46 22.11
N GLN A 97 -16.22 5.18 22.30
CA GLN A 97 -15.78 3.87 22.76
C GLN A 97 -16.16 3.65 24.23
N SER A 98 -16.60 2.43 24.54
CA SER A 98 -16.83 2.01 25.93
C SER A 98 -15.51 1.96 26.72
N GLU A 99 -15.54 2.17 28.04
CA GLU A 99 -14.33 2.04 28.87
C GLU A 99 -13.73 0.62 28.84
N LEU A 100 -14.54 -0.41 28.60
CA LEU A 100 -14.06 -1.78 28.41
C LEU A 100 -13.22 -1.90 27.13
N THR A 101 -13.64 -1.24 26.05
CA THR A 101 -12.89 -1.16 24.79
C THR A 101 -11.56 -0.46 25.02
N LYS A 102 -11.57 0.71 25.65
CA LYS A 102 -10.35 1.48 25.96
C LYS A 102 -9.37 0.67 26.82
N THR A 103 -9.86 0.00 27.86
CA THR A 103 -9.04 -0.88 28.72
C THR A 103 -8.42 -2.05 27.94
N THR A 104 -9.09 -2.52 26.89
CA THR A 104 -8.52 -3.55 26.01
C THR A 104 -7.42 -2.98 25.12
N VAL A 105 -7.62 -1.78 24.57
CA VAL A 105 -6.57 -1.04 23.84
C VAL A 105 -5.37 -0.75 24.74
N ASP A 106 -5.59 -0.25 25.96
CA ASP A 106 -4.55 0.02 26.96
C ASP A 106 -3.61 -1.19 27.14
N ARG A 107 -4.19 -2.40 27.29
CA ARG A 107 -3.45 -3.66 27.40
C ARG A 107 -2.66 -4.00 26.13
N VAL A 108 -3.22 -3.72 24.96
CA VAL A 108 -2.54 -3.95 23.67
C VAL A 108 -1.36 -2.99 23.54
N LEU A 109 -1.53 -1.69 23.76
CA LEU A 109 -0.45 -0.72 23.67
C LEU A 109 0.66 -1.00 24.67
N ALA A 110 0.32 -1.36 25.91
CA ALA A 110 1.30 -1.76 26.93
C ALA A 110 2.10 -3.01 26.54
N ARG A 111 1.50 -3.93 25.78
CA ARG A 111 2.22 -5.09 25.20
C ARG A 111 3.14 -4.65 24.08
N LEU A 112 2.66 -3.80 23.16
CA LEU A 112 3.44 -3.34 22.01
C LEU A 112 4.67 -2.52 22.44
N ALA A 113 4.53 -1.68 23.46
CA ALA A 113 5.62 -0.88 24.02
C ALA A 113 6.76 -1.73 24.62
N LYS A 114 6.49 -2.99 25.01
CA LYS A 114 7.49 -3.91 25.55
C LYS A 114 8.29 -4.66 24.47
N ILE A 115 7.87 -4.60 23.21
CA ILE A 115 8.55 -5.27 22.12
C ILE A 115 9.85 -4.51 21.82
N PRO A 116 11.02 -5.18 21.75
CA PRO A 116 12.26 -4.52 21.37
C PRO A 116 12.13 -3.84 20.00
N GLN A 117 12.41 -2.55 19.94
CA GLN A 117 12.35 -1.76 18.72
C GLN A 117 13.78 -1.41 18.30
N PRO A 118 14.45 -2.28 17.52
CA PRO A 118 15.77 -1.92 17.01
C PRO A 118 15.64 -0.69 16.13
N GLU A 119 16.56 0.27 16.30
CA GLU A 119 16.60 1.48 15.51
C GLU A 119 16.64 1.13 14.01
N GLN A 120 15.89 1.87 13.21
CA GLN A 120 15.73 1.58 11.79
C GLN A 120 17.11 1.58 11.09
N ARG A 121 17.31 0.65 10.16
CA ARG A 121 18.58 0.50 9.40
C ARG A 121 19.79 0.08 10.26
N THR A 122 19.58 -0.37 11.49
CA THR A 122 20.64 -1.06 12.26
C THR A 122 20.76 -2.53 11.89
N GLN A 123 21.88 -3.14 12.27
CA GLN A 123 22.11 -4.56 12.04
C GLN A 123 21.06 -5.47 12.73
N ALA A 124 20.63 -5.11 13.93
CA ALA A 124 19.56 -5.81 14.64
C ALA A 124 18.22 -5.71 13.88
N TRP A 125 17.93 -4.56 13.28
CA TRP A 125 16.75 -4.35 12.45
C TRP A 125 16.77 -5.24 11.19
N TYR A 126 17.87 -5.25 10.45
CA TYR A 126 18.03 -6.09 9.26
C TYR A 126 17.95 -7.59 9.60
N SER A 127 18.60 -8.02 10.68
CA SER A 127 18.61 -9.41 11.14
C SER A 127 17.22 -9.90 11.53
N THR A 128 16.45 -9.06 12.22
CA THR A 128 15.08 -9.36 12.61
C THR A 128 14.21 -9.54 11.37
N ARG A 129 14.25 -8.60 10.43
CA ARG A 129 13.44 -8.63 9.20
C ARG A 129 13.86 -9.71 8.21
N TYR A 130 15.11 -10.16 8.26
CA TYR A 130 15.60 -11.25 7.42
C TYR A 130 14.88 -12.58 7.70
N ASN A 131 14.50 -12.79 8.96
CA ASN A 131 13.83 -14.01 9.42
C ASN A 131 12.30 -13.89 9.45
N LEU A 132 11.74 -12.89 8.75
CA LEU A 132 10.31 -12.61 8.71
C LEU A 132 9.84 -12.37 7.27
N ILE A 133 8.63 -12.84 6.96
CA ILE A 133 7.79 -12.28 5.91
C ILE A 133 7.11 -11.05 6.52
N THR A 134 7.42 -9.89 5.95
CA THR A 134 6.86 -8.61 6.42
C THR A 134 5.49 -8.37 5.80
N ALA A 135 4.60 -7.70 6.52
CA ALA A 135 3.24 -7.39 6.05
C ALA A 135 3.20 -6.78 4.64
N SER A 136 4.13 -5.88 4.31
CA SER A 136 4.26 -5.23 3.00
C SER A 136 4.58 -6.17 1.83
N ASN A 137 5.08 -7.38 2.09
CA ASN A 137 5.48 -8.35 1.08
C ASN A 137 4.62 -9.62 1.10
N ALA A 138 3.80 -9.82 2.12
CA ALA A 138 3.07 -11.07 2.32
C ALA A 138 2.04 -11.37 1.22
N TYR A 139 1.54 -10.34 0.52
CA TYR A 139 0.65 -10.52 -0.63
C TYR A 139 1.30 -11.37 -1.73
N LYS A 140 2.64 -11.39 -1.84
CA LYS A 140 3.41 -12.21 -2.78
C LYS A 140 3.40 -13.70 -2.44
N CYS A 141 2.95 -14.06 -1.24
CA CYS A 141 2.89 -15.44 -0.78
C CYS A 141 1.52 -16.09 -1.01
N LEU A 142 0.46 -15.29 -1.15
CA LEU A 142 -0.92 -15.77 -1.31
C LEU A 142 -1.06 -16.62 -2.57
N SER A 143 -2.00 -17.56 -2.60
CA SER A 143 -2.28 -18.42 -3.77
C SER A 143 -2.53 -17.61 -5.06
N THR A 144 -3.19 -16.46 -4.96
CA THR A 144 -3.46 -15.55 -6.09
C THR A 144 -2.21 -14.82 -6.61
N ALA A 145 -1.08 -14.87 -5.90
CA ALA A 145 0.16 -14.23 -6.34
C ALA A 145 0.72 -14.90 -7.59
N THR A 146 1.22 -14.09 -8.52
CA THR A 146 1.87 -14.58 -9.72
C THR A 146 3.12 -15.39 -9.37
N CYS A 147 3.52 -16.31 -10.26
CA CYS A 147 4.77 -17.04 -10.10
C CYS A 147 5.98 -16.11 -9.96
N SER A 148 5.97 -14.95 -10.63
CA SER A 148 7.04 -13.95 -10.56
C SER A 148 7.11 -13.31 -9.16
N GLU A 149 5.99 -12.88 -8.60
CA GLU A 149 5.92 -12.30 -7.25
C GLU A 149 6.38 -13.29 -6.19
N ARG A 150 5.87 -14.53 -6.25
CA ARG A 150 6.26 -15.59 -5.32
C ARG A 150 7.74 -15.94 -5.44
N ASN A 151 8.27 -16.05 -6.66
CA ASN A 151 9.71 -16.25 -6.88
C ASN A 151 10.54 -15.07 -6.38
N SER A 152 10.05 -13.84 -6.52
CA SER A 152 10.76 -12.63 -6.09
C SER A 152 10.98 -12.62 -4.58
N ILE A 153 9.95 -12.95 -3.78
CA ILE A 153 10.07 -12.98 -2.32
C ILE A 153 10.94 -14.15 -1.85
N ILE A 154 10.80 -15.33 -2.48
CA ILE A 154 11.65 -16.49 -2.16
C ILE A 154 13.12 -16.13 -2.43
N LEU A 155 13.43 -15.62 -3.61
CA LEU A 155 14.78 -15.22 -3.99
C LEU A 155 15.34 -14.12 -3.07
N GLU A 156 14.53 -13.10 -2.74
CA GLU A 156 14.92 -12.03 -1.82
C GLU A 156 15.33 -12.60 -0.45
N LYS A 157 14.52 -13.51 0.11
CA LYS A 157 14.74 -14.06 1.46
C LYS A 157 15.78 -15.19 1.51
N CYS A 158 16.10 -15.82 0.38
CA CYS A 158 17.16 -16.84 0.30
C CYS A 158 18.56 -16.24 0.17
N LYS A 159 18.69 -15.02 -0.38
CA LYS A 159 20.00 -14.35 -0.47
C LYS A 159 20.61 -14.19 0.93
N PRO A 160 21.93 -14.38 1.11
CA PRO A 160 22.61 -14.09 2.36
C PRO A 160 22.36 -12.64 2.79
N LEU A 161 22.21 -12.44 4.09
CA LEU A 161 22.12 -11.11 4.65
C LEU A 161 23.48 -10.42 4.48
N VAL A 162 23.54 -9.43 3.59
CA VAL A 162 24.73 -8.59 3.44
C VAL A 162 24.61 -7.47 4.46
N VAL A 163 25.39 -7.59 5.52
CA VAL A 163 25.53 -6.57 6.56
C VAL A 163 26.80 -5.82 6.22
N LEU A 164 26.68 -4.54 5.90
CA LEU A 164 27.84 -3.68 5.83
C LEU A 164 28.25 -3.40 7.27
N ASP A 165 29.30 -4.08 7.75
CA ASP A 165 29.95 -3.70 8.99
C ASP A 165 30.50 -2.28 8.82
N SER A 166 30.15 -1.39 9.75
CA SER A 166 30.59 0.00 9.75
C SER A 166 32.09 0.18 10.08
N ASP A 167 32.85 -0.91 10.24
CA ASP A 167 34.25 -0.87 10.73
C ASP A 167 35.26 -1.72 9.94
N ASP A 168 34.87 -2.42 8.86
CA ASP A 168 35.84 -3.20 8.06
C ASP A 168 36.09 -2.57 6.69
N SER A 169 37.07 -1.68 6.66
CA SER A 169 37.59 -1.04 5.43
C SER A 169 38.41 -1.98 4.54
N ASN A 170 38.47 -3.30 4.82
CA ASN A 170 39.32 -4.24 4.08
C ASN A 170 38.64 -5.49 3.53
N ARG A 171 37.33 -5.45 3.29
CA ARG A 171 36.71 -6.40 2.35
C ARG A 171 36.62 -5.79 0.95
N ILE A 172 37.62 -6.14 0.15
CA ILE A 172 37.66 -5.98 -1.31
C ILE A 172 36.33 -6.52 -1.88
N GLU A 173 35.45 -5.59 -2.24
CA GLU A 173 34.33 -5.83 -3.14
C GLU A 173 34.91 -6.25 -4.50
N THR A 174 35.09 -7.56 -4.72
CA THR A 174 35.21 -8.07 -6.08
C THR A 174 33.84 -7.93 -6.73
N ASN A 175 33.58 -6.74 -7.30
CA ASN A 175 32.61 -6.38 -8.34
C ASN A 175 31.83 -5.06 -8.11
N LYS A 176 32.38 -4.09 -7.38
CA LYS A 176 32.03 -2.67 -7.58
C LYS A 176 33.28 -1.80 -7.41
N THR A 177 33.93 -1.50 -8.52
CA THR A 177 34.79 -0.32 -8.60
C THR A 177 33.90 0.91 -8.43
N ASN A 178 33.89 1.50 -7.24
CA ASN A 178 33.95 2.94 -6.98
C ASN A 178 33.52 3.21 -5.54
N GLU A 179 34.49 3.67 -4.74
CA GLU A 179 34.30 4.42 -3.51
C GLU A 179 33.19 5.47 -3.71
N THR A 180 31.98 5.16 -3.25
CA THR A 180 30.90 6.12 -3.20
C THR A 180 30.23 5.93 -1.85
N SER A 181 30.47 6.88 -0.96
CA SER A 181 29.56 7.19 0.14
C SER A 181 28.13 7.07 -0.39
N SER A 182 27.28 6.25 0.22
CA SER A 182 25.96 5.88 -0.31
C SER A 182 25.09 7.14 -0.53
N TYR A 183 25.15 7.72 -1.73
CA TYR A 183 24.31 8.85 -2.11
C TYR A 183 22.86 8.37 -2.17
N VAL A 184 22.01 8.90 -1.30
CA VAL A 184 20.57 8.60 -1.31
C VAL A 184 19.93 9.44 -2.40
N ASN A 185 19.38 8.79 -3.43
CA ASN A 185 18.64 9.50 -4.47
C ASN A 185 17.30 10.01 -3.92
N THR A 186 17.21 11.33 -3.72
CA THR A 186 16.06 12.03 -3.15
C THR A 186 14.88 12.20 -4.12
N GLU A 187 15.09 11.97 -5.41
CA GLU A 187 14.06 12.15 -6.45
C GLU A 187 13.15 10.91 -6.62
N THR A 188 13.54 9.79 -6.01
CA THR A 188 12.82 8.52 -6.14
C THR A 188 11.44 8.58 -5.48
N ALA A 189 10.48 7.82 -6.02
CA ALA A 189 9.14 7.71 -5.43
C ALA A 189 9.16 7.17 -3.99
N LEU A 190 10.12 6.30 -3.67
CA LEU A 190 10.32 5.79 -2.31
C LEU A 190 10.73 6.93 -1.36
N HIS A 191 11.69 7.75 -1.79
CA HIS A 191 12.14 8.89 -1.00
C HIS A 191 11.04 9.95 -0.84
N TYR A 192 10.27 10.22 -1.90
CA TYR A 192 9.07 11.07 -1.82
C TYR A 192 8.11 10.57 -0.74
N GLY A 193 7.84 9.26 -0.70
CA GLY A 193 6.98 8.66 0.31
C GLY A 193 7.50 8.87 1.73
N VAL A 194 8.77 8.59 1.97
CA VAL A 194 9.45 8.77 3.27
C VAL A 194 9.46 10.23 3.70
N ARG A 195 9.72 11.17 2.78
CA ARG A 195 9.75 12.60 3.09
C ARG A 195 8.39 13.13 3.53
N TYR A 196 7.30 12.68 2.93
CA TYR A 196 5.97 13.21 3.24
C TYR A 196 5.21 12.45 4.32
N GLU A 197 5.68 11.28 4.74
CA GLU A 197 5.04 10.48 5.80
C GLU A 197 4.90 11.24 7.13
N PRO A 198 5.95 11.92 7.67
CA PRO A 198 5.80 12.73 8.88
C PRO A 198 4.74 13.83 8.73
N LEU A 199 4.67 14.46 7.56
CA LEU A 199 3.69 15.51 7.29
C LEU A 199 2.26 14.95 7.24
N SER A 200 2.07 13.76 6.68
CA SER A 200 0.78 13.05 6.70
C SER A 200 0.34 12.69 8.12
N VAL A 201 1.28 12.29 8.99
CA VAL A 201 1.00 12.09 10.43
C VAL A 201 0.53 13.38 11.07
N MET A 202 1.27 14.48 10.87
CA MET A 202 0.91 15.79 11.44
C MET A 202 -0.47 16.27 10.97
N TYR A 203 -0.80 16.06 9.69
CA TYR A 203 -2.15 16.31 9.17
C TYR A 203 -3.20 15.47 9.90
N TYR A 204 -2.97 14.16 10.06
CA TYR A 204 -3.91 13.24 10.70
C TYR A 204 -4.14 13.62 12.18
N GLU A 205 -3.07 13.94 12.91
CA GLU A 205 -3.14 14.41 14.30
C GLU A 205 -3.95 15.69 14.44
N TRP A 206 -3.67 16.69 13.59
CA TRP A 206 -4.39 17.96 13.58
C TRP A 206 -5.87 17.79 13.21
N TYR A 207 -6.16 17.06 12.13
CA TYR A 207 -7.52 16.95 11.58
C TYR A 207 -8.46 16.12 12.48
N TYR A 208 -7.96 15.05 13.10
CA TYR A 208 -8.76 14.18 13.96
C TYR A 208 -8.58 14.45 15.45
N ASP A 209 -7.79 15.45 15.83
CA ASP A 209 -7.41 15.76 17.22
C ASP A 209 -6.89 14.50 17.95
N THR A 210 -5.90 13.84 17.34
CA THR A 210 -5.31 12.58 17.81
C THR A 210 -3.84 12.74 18.20
N GLN A 211 -3.27 11.70 18.80
CA GLN A 211 -1.83 11.57 18.98
C GLN A 211 -1.41 10.19 18.47
N ILE A 212 -0.45 10.14 17.55
CA ILE A 212 0.03 8.92 16.93
C ILE A 212 1.32 8.47 17.62
N GLY A 213 1.30 7.24 18.13
CA GLY A 213 2.49 6.56 18.63
C GLY A 213 3.11 5.68 17.54
N GLU A 214 4.43 5.75 17.42
CA GLU A 214 5.21 4.89 16.52
C GLU A 214 5.55 3.56 17.18
N TYR A 215 5.52 2.49 16.40
CA TYR A 215 5.89 1.14 16.84
C TYR A 215 6.78 0.50 15.77
N GLY A 216 7.91 -0.05 16.20
CA GLY A 216 8.83 -0.79 15.34
C GLY A 216 8.25 -2.09 14.75
N CYS A 217 9.11 -3.03 14.36
CA CYS A 217 8.65 -4.31 13.82
C CYS A 217 8.05 -5.19 14.92
N VAL A 218 6.74 -5.42 14.85
CA VAL A 218 5.94 -6.29 15.72
C VAL A 218 5.90 -7.70 15.13
N PRO A 219 6.57 -8.70 15.73
CA PRO A 219 6.43 -10.09 15.32
C PRO A 219 5.05 -10.65 15.69
N HIS A 220 4.52 -11.56 14.87
CA HIS A 220 3.24 -12.21 15.16
C HIS A 220 3.40 -13.24 16.29
N SER A 221 2.51 -13.20 17.28
CA SER A 221 2.62 -14.02 18.50
C SER A 221 2.58 -15.54 18.24
N ALA A 222 1.73 -15.99 17.31
CA ALA A 222 1.57 -17.41 16.98
C ALA A 222 2.40 -17.88 15.77
N HIS A 223 2.94 -16.96 14.98
CA HIS A 223 3.58 -17.24 13.69
C HIS A 223 4.89 -16.47 13.61
N SER A 224 5.95 -17.03 14.18
CA SER A 224 7.24 -16.36 14.32
C SER A 224 7.92 -15.96 13.01
N PHE A 225 7.44 -16.46 11.87
CA PHE A 225 7.89 -16.08 10.54
C PHE A 225 7.16 -14.86 9.97
N LEU A 226 6.20 -14.28 10.69
CA LEU A 226 5.48 -13.08 10.30
C LEU A 226 5.85 -11.90 11.18
N GLY A 227 5.98 -10.72 10.57
CA GLY A 227 6.11 -9.48 11.28
C GLY A 227 5.47 -8.32 10.54
N ALA A 228 5.05 -7.31 11.27
CA ALA A 228 4.42 -6.12 10.73
C ALA A 228 5.02 -4.87 11.37
N SER A 229 5.00 -3.76 10.64
CA SER A 229 5.38 -2.45 11.16
C SER A 229 4.24 -1.52 10.76
N PRO A 230 3.37 -1.11 11.68
CA PRO A 230 2.39 -0.06 11.39
C PRO A 230 3.10 1.29 11.28
N ASP A 231 2.55 2.19 10.47
CA ASP A 231 3.08 3.56 10.38
C ASP A 231 2.74 4.34 11.66
N GLY A 232 1.61 4.02 12.30
CA GLY A 232 1.30 4.54 13.63
C GLY A 232 0.08 3.91 14.28
N ILE A 233 -0.16 4.22 15.55
CA ILE A 233 -1.38 3.86 16.28
C ILE A 233 -1.82 5.05 17.12
N ASN A 234 -3.11 5.39 17.10
CA ASN A 234 -3.64 6.45 17.94
C ASN A 234 -3.57 6.07 19.43
N ILE A 235 -2.79 6.83 20.20
CA ILE A 235 -2.57 6.63 21.64
C ILE A 235 -3.32 7.63 22.52
N LYS A 236 -4.09 8.57 21.94
CA LYS A 236 -4.88 9.55 22.69
C LYS A 236 -6.16 8.89 23.23
N ARG A 237 -6.16 8.54 24.53
CA ARG A 237 -7.19 7.71 25.18
C ARG A 237 -8.60 8.30 25.19
N ASP A 238 -8.72 9.62 25.20
CA ASP A 238 -9.98 10.35 25.16
C ASP A 238 -10.50 10.59 23.74
N ASN A 239 -9.71 10.29 22.70
CA ASN A 239 -10.13 10.37 21.32
C ASN A 239 -10.99 9.16 20.92
N ASP A 240 -12.03 9.37 20.11
CA ASP A 240 -12.93 8.29 19.69
C ASP A 240 -12.27 7.24 18.77
N ARG A 241 -11.14 7.57 18.15
CA ARG A 241 -10.30 6.66 17.35
C ARG A 241 -9.19 5.99 18.16
N TYR A 242 -9.24 6.03 19.49
CA TYR A 242 -8.22 5.43 20.35
C TYR A 242 -7.95 3.96 19.98
N GLY A 243 -6.67 3.60 19.81
CA GLY A 243 -6.24 2.28 19.40
C GLY A 243 -6.41 1.95 17.92
N ARG A 244 -6.85 2.90 17.10
CA ARG A 244 -6.90 2.72 15.65
C ARG A 244 -5.50 2.82 15.06
N MET A 245 -5.15 1.87 14.21
CA MET A 245 -3.89 1.88 13.47
C MET A 245 -3.95 2.90 12.34
N LEU A 246 -2.80 3.36 11.90
CA LEU A 246 -2.63 4.28 10.77
C LEU A 246 -1.65 3.64 9.78
N GLU A 247 -2.07 3.60 8.52
CA GLU A 247 -1.23 3.22 7.38
C GLU A 247 -1.28 4.34 6.35
N ILE A 248 -0.11 4.89 6.03
CA ILE A 248 0.06 6.09 5.20
C ILE A 248 0.63 5.68 3.84
N LYS A 249 0.08 6.24 2.77
CA LYS A 249 0.65 6.14 1.43
C LYS A 249 0.67 7.50 0.75
N ASN A 250 1.85 7.90 0.32
CA ASN A 250 2.10 9.15 -0.39
C ASN A 250 2.44 8.87 -1.86
N PRO A 251 1.44 8.56 -2.73
CA PRO A 251 1.70 8.29 -4.13
C PRO A 251 2.19 9.55 -4.86
N LYS A 252 3.36 9.45 -5.51
CA LYS A 252 3.91 10.54 -6.34
C LYS A 252 3.09 10.79 -7.62
N SER A 253 2.57 9.73 -8.26
CA SER A 253 1.92 9.84 -9.58
C SER A 253 0.60 9.08 -9.72
N ARG A 254 0.32 8.11 -8.85
CA ARG A 254 -0.93 7.35 -8.90
C ARG A 254 -2.09 8.22 -8.42
N LYS A 255 -3.20 8.22 -9.17
CA LYS A 255 -4.47 8.80 -8.72
C LYS A 255 -5.02 8.08 -7.49
N ILE A 256 -5.34 8.86 -6.45
CA ILE A 256 -6.02 8.39 -5.24
C ILE A 256 -7.49 8.12 -5.58
N THR A 257 -7.97 6.92 -5.23
CA THR A 257 -9.33 6.45 -5.55
C THR A 257 -10.18 6.21 -4.30
N GLY A 258 -9.59 6.30 -3.10
CA GLY A 258 -10.24 5.95 -1.83
C GLY A 258 -10.48 4.45 -1.64
N ILE A 259 -9.93 3.59 -2.52
CA ILE A 259 -10.02 2.14 -2.37
C ILE A 259 -8.60 1.57 -2.24
N PRO A 260 -8.27 0.90 -1.12
CA PRO A 260 -6.96 0.31 -0.93
C PRO A 260 -6.68 -0.77 -1.98
N LYS A 261 -5.49 -0.73 -2.58
CA LYS A 261 -5.02 -1.81 -3.46
C LYS A 261 -4.90 -3.14 -2.70
N THR A 262 -4.85 -4.24 -3.44
CA THR A 262 -4.74 -5.59 -2.87
C THR A 262 -3.53 -5.71 -1.93
N GLU A 263 -2.36 -5.26 -2.37
CA GLU A 263 -1.14 -5.32 -1.57
C GLU A 263 -1.23 -4.54 -0.25
N TYR A 264 -1.83 -3.34 -0.26
CA TYR A 264 -1.98 -2.50 0.92
C TYR A 264 -3.05 -3.03 1.87
N TRP A 265 -4.14 -3.57 1.33
CA TRP A 265 -5.16 -4.20 2.15
C TRP A 265 -4.61 -5.43 2.88
N VAL A 266 -3.88 -6.30 2.19
CA VAL A 266 -3.21 -7.47 2.79
C VAL A 266 -2.20 -7.03 3.86
N GLN A 267 -1.44 -5.96 3.60
CA GLN A 267 -0.52 -5.38 4.57
C GLN A 267 -1.25 -4.95 5.86
N MET A 268 -2.35 -4.21 5.72
CA MET A 268 -3.15 -3.75 6.87
C MET A 268 -3.77 -4.91 7.65
N GLN A 269 -4.26 -5.94 6.97
CA GLN A 269 -4.79 -7.13 7.65
C GLN A 269 -3.73 -7.81 8.52
N LEU A 270 -2.51 -7.98 7.99
CA LEU A 270 -1.41 -8.57 8.76
C LEU A 270 -0.90 -7.68 9.89
N GLN A 271 -0.90 -6.36 9.68
CA GLN A 271 -0.61 -5.39 10.73
C GLN A 271 -1.61 -5.49 11.88
N MET A 272 -2.92 -5.55 11.58
CA MET A 272 -3.98 -5.73 12.57
C MET A 272 -3.87 -7.09 13.30
N GLU A 273 -3.48 -8.15 12.60
CA GLU A 273 -3.22 -9.48 13.17
C GLU A 273 -2.05 -9.46 14.17
N ALA A 274 -0.90 -8.94 13.76
CA ALA A 274 0.30 -8.89 14.60
C ALA A 274 0.13 -7.94 15.80
N CYS A 275 -0.50 -6.79 15.58
CA CYS A 275 -0.74 -5.80 16.63
C CYS A 275 -1.93 -6.18 17.53
N ASN A 276 -2.76 -7.12 17.10
CA ASN A 276 -4.01 -7.52 17.74
C ASN A 276 -4.98 -6.33 17.95
N LEU A 277 -5.15 -5.54 16.89
CA LEU A 277 -6.11 -4.43 16.81
C LEU A 277 -7.14 -4.74 15.73
N ASN A 278 -8.28 -4.04 15.72
CA ASN A 278 -9.40 -4.40 14.83
C ASN A 278 -9.64 -3.42 13.67
N GLN A 279 -8.99 -2.25 13.71
CA GLN A 279 -9.25 -1.16 12.78
C GLN A 279 -7.95 -0.46 12.39
N CYS A 280 -7.85 -0.11 11.12
CA CYS A 280 -6.78 0.68 10.54
C CYS A 280 -7.39 1.78 9.67
N ASP A 281 -7.00 3.03 9.89
CA ASP A 281 -7.25 4.12 8.95
C ASP A 281 -6.16 4.08 7.87
N PHE A 282 -6.59 3.97 6.61
CA PHE A 282 -5.72 4.04 5.44
C PHE A 282 -5.74 5.47 4.90
N LEU A 283 -4.65 6.19 5.13
CA LEU A 283 -4.48 7.58 4.73
C LEU A 283 -3.64 7.67 3.45
N GLU A 284 -4.23 8.18 2.38
CA GLU A 284 -3.52 8.56 1.18
C GLU A 284 -3.46 10.08 1.05
N THR A 285 -2.26 10.61 0.86
CA THR A 285 -2.05 12.06 0.66
C THR A 285 -1.20 12.32 -0.58
N HIS A 286 -1.52 13.39 -1.30
CA HIS A 286 -0.76 13.86 -2.45
C HIS A 286 -0.35 15.32 -2.23
N PHE A 287 0.95 15.58 -2.29
CA PHE A 287 1.53 16.90 -2.10
C PHE A 287 2.14 17.42 -3.41
N THR A 288 1.87 18.68 -3.72
CA THR A 288 2.59 19.44 -4.76
C THR A 288 3.52 20.45 -4.11
N GLU A 289 4.51 20.90 -4.87
CA GLU A 289 5.54 21.83 -4.42
C GLU A 289 5.43 23.11 -5.26
N TYR A 290 5.54 24.27 -4.62
CA TYR A 290 5.62 25.57 -5.31
C TYR A 290 7.05 25.81 -5.81
N ASP A 291 7.18 26.48 -6.95
CA ASP A 291 8.50 26.79 -7.52
C ASP A 291 9.25 27.87 -6.73
N SER A 292 8.52 28.70 -5.97
CA SER A 292 9.11 29.76 -5.16
C SER A 292 8.27 30.19 -3.96
N TYR A 293 8.91 30.85 -2.99
CA TYR A 293 8.23 31.49 -1.86
C TYR A 293 7.19 32.53 -2.28
N HIS A 294 7.46 33.25 -3.39
CA HIS A 294 6.52 34.24 -3.91
C HIS A 294 5.22 33.58 -4.39
N GLU A 295 5.31 32.46 -5.12
CA GLU A 295 4.11 31.72 -5.55
C GLU A 295 3.36 31.14 -4.35
N PHE A 296 4.09 30.59 -3.37
CA PHE A 296 3.50 30.11 -2.13
C PHE A 296 2.69 31.20 -1.40
N LEU A 297 3.22 32.43 -1.30
CA LEU A 297 2.50 33.54 -0.67
C LEU A 297 1.37 34.12 -1.53
N ALA A 298 1.50 34.07 -2.86
CA ALA A 298 0.49 34.60 -3.77
C ALA A 298 -0.79 33.72 -3.81
N ASP A 299 -0.66 32.43 -3.50
CA ASP A 299 -1.78 31.48 -3.50
C ASP A 299 -2.55 31.49 -2.16
N GLY A 300 -3.26 32.56 -1.81
CA GLY A 300 -4.11 32.60 -0.61
C GLY A 300 -3.39 33.07 0.66
N SER A 301 -3.60 32.37 1.78
CA SER A 301 -2.96 32.69 3.08
C SER A 301 -1.69 31.85 3.28
N PHE A 302 -0.95 32.09 4.37
CA PHE A 302 0.21 31.25 4.69
C PHE A 302 -0.17 29.78 4.96
N GLN A 303 -1.33 29.56 5.58
CA GLN A 303 -1.82 28.24 5.98
C GLN A 303 -2.58 27.51 4.87
N GLN A 304 -3.25 28.26 3.98
CA GLN A 304 -4.21 27.71 3.03
C GLN A 304 -4.09 28.34 1.64
N SER A 305 -4.23 27.53 0.61
CA SER A 305 -4.33 27.98 -0.78
C SER A 305 -5.60 28.80 -1.03
N ILE A 306 -5.70 29.46 -2.19
CA ILE A 306 -6.96 30.14 -2.58
C ILE A 306 -8.15 29.16 -2.67
N ASP A 307 -7.87 27.91 -2.99
CA ASP A 307 -8.84 26.81 -3.05
C ASP A 307 -9.06 26.09 -1.71
N GLY A 308 -8.46 26.59 -0.62
CA GLY A 308 -8.63 26.05 0.74
C GLY A 308 -7.78 24.83 1.08
N HIS A 309 -6.78 24.47 0.26
CA HIS A 309 -5.87 23.37 0.56
C HIS A 309 -4.81 23.80 1.58
N ASN A 310 -4.47 22.95 2.54
CA ASN A 310 -3.39 23.25 3.50
C ASN A 310 -2.04 23.36 2.79
N LYS A 311 -1.22 24.30 3.26
CA LYS A 311 0.15 24.52 2.78
C LYS A 311 1.12 24.65 3.95
N GLY A 312 2.42 24.54 3.65
CA GLY A 312 3.46 24.80 4.63
C GLY A 312 4.86 24.65 4.07
N VAL A 313 5.82 24.47 4.98
CA VAL A 313 7.25 24.53 4.66
C VAL A 313 8.01 23.32 5.23
N ILE A 314 8.96 22.79 4.47
CA ILE A 314 9.94 21.78 4.90
C ILE A 314 11.33 22.31 4.58
N TYR A 315 12.25 22.21 5.53
CA TYR A 315 13.67 22.48 5.28
C TYR A 315 14.40 21.17 5.02
N HIS A 316 15.15 21.14 3.92
CA HIS A 316 15.97 20.00 3.53
C HIS A 316 17.45 20.35 3.75
N PHE A 317 18.06 19.63 4.68
CA PHE A 317 19.47 19.71 4.99
C PHE A 317 20.19 18.43 4.55
N LYS A 318 21.51 18.54 4.41
CA LYS A 318 22.42 17.42 4.24
C LYS A 318 23.31 17.31 5.47
N HIS A 319 23.37 16.11 6.04
CA HIS A 319 24.22 15.78 7.16
C HIS A 319 24.89 14.43 6.90
N ASN A 320 26.23 14.39 6.88
CA ASN A 320 27.01 13.18 6.58
C ASN A 320 26.57 12.46 5.29
N ASN A 321 26.35 13.23 4.21
CA ASN A 321 25.84 12.74 2.92
C ASN A 321 24.46 12.05 2.96
N LYS A 322 23.69 12.23 4.04
CA LYS A 322 22.30 11.76 4.15
C LYS A 322 21.35 12.96 4.20
N PRO A 323 20.15 12.84 3.61
CA PRO A 323 19.13 13.88 3.72
C PRO A 323 18.59 13.95 5.15
N HIS A 324 18.35 15.15 5.63
CA HIS A 324 17.72 15.46 6.93
C HIS A 324 16.61 16.48 6.68
N TYR A 325 15.40 16.20 7.17
CA TYR A 325 14.23 17.06 6.97
C TYR A 325 13.75 17.64 8.29
N GLU A 326 13.44 18.93 8.29
CA GLU A 326 12.73 19.59 9.40
C GLU A 326 11.41 20.13 8.87
N TYR A 327 10.33 19.87 9.62
CA TYR A 327 8.97 20.17 9.21
C TYR A 327 8.44 21.32 10.05
N LEU A 328 7.90 22.36 9.40
CA LEU A 328 7.16 23.39 10.11
C LEU A 328 5.91 22.75 10.75
N PRO A 329 5.56 23.06 12.02
CA PRO A 329 4.34 22.58 12.64
C PRO A 329 3.11 22.81 11.75
N PHE A 330 2.19 21.83 11.77
CA PHE A 330 1.07 21.83 10.84
C PHE A 330 0.14 23.01 11.11
N ASN A 331 -0.33 23.66 10.05
CA ASN A 331 -1.22 24.81 10.13
C ASN A 331 -0.62 26.00 10.90
N SER A 332 0.70 26.20 10.87
CA SER A 332 1.34 27.37 11.47
C SER A 332 1.03 28.69 10.77
N THR A 333 0.95 29.78 11.54
CA THR A 333 0.83 31.14 10.97
C THR A 333 2.15 31.63 10.39
N GLN A 334 2.11 32.75 9.65
CA GLN A 334 3.32 33.36 9.13
C GLN A 334 4.27 33.80 10.26
N GLU A 335 3.74 34.36 11.36
CA GLU A 335 4.54 34.79 12.50
C GLU A 335 5.23 33.60 13.19
N GLU A 336 4.53 32.47 13.30
CA GLU A 336 5.10 31.23 13.83
C GLU A 336 6.20 30.68 12.92
N TYR A 337 6.02 30.75 11.60
CA TYR A 337 7.05 30.40 10.63
C TYR A 337 8.29 31.29 10.77
N GLU A 338 8.13 32.61 10.88
CA GLU A 338 9.27 33.54 11.03
C GLU A 338 10.07 33.30 12.31
N LEU A 339 9.41 32.82 13.37
CA LEU A 339 10.07 32.39 14.60
C LEU A 339 10.77 31.03 14.42
N TRP A 340 10.07 30.06 13.81
CA TRP A 340 10.58 28.71 13.56
C TRP A 340 11.79 28.71 12.62
N ASP A 341 11.77 29.52 11.55
CA ASP A 341 12.85 29.68 10.57
C ASP A 341 14.19 29.99 11.27
N LYS A 342 14.19 30.99 12.15
CA LYS A 342 15.38 31.37 12.94
C LYS A 342 15.83 30.23 13.84
N GLN A 343 14.91 29.57 14.52
CA GLN A 343 15.22 28.50 15.46
C GLN A 343 15.76 27.24 14.77
N VAL A 344 15.16 26.83 13.65
CA VAL A 344 15.52 25.59 12.94
C VAL A 344 16.89 25.72 12.27
N LEU A 345 17.23 26.90 11.74
CA LEU A 345 18.55 27.19 11.18
C LEU A 345 19.62 27.22 12.28
N MET A 346 19.33 27.84 13.44
CA MET A 346 20.25 27.83 14.58
C MET A 346 20.47 26.41 15.14
N LYS A 347 19.41 25.61 15.24
CA LYS A 347 19.43 24.20 15.68
C LYS A 347 20.28 23.32 14.76
N ASN A 348 20.28 23.61 13.45
CA ASN A 348 20.94 22.80 12.43
C ASN A 348 22.15 23.50 11.78
N ASN A 349 22.81 24.40 12.53
CA ASN A 349 23.97 25.15 12.02
C ASN A 349 25.17 24.25 11.63
N ASP A 350 25.16 22.99 12.08
CA ASP A 350 26.14 21.96 11.78
C ASP A 350 25.84 21.20 10.46
N LYS A 351 24.72 21.50 9.81
CA LYS A 351 24.23 20.83 8.59
C LYS A 351 24.24 21.79 7.41
N GLU A 352 24.48 21.25 6.21
CA GLU A 352 24.42 22.01 4.97
C GLU A 352 22.96 22.15 4.54
N TRP A 353 22.41 23.36 4.55
CA TRP A 353 21.08 23.62 3.98
C TRP A 353 21.13 23.46 2.46
N LEU A 354 20.21 22.68 1.90
CA LEU A 354 20.13 22.43 0.46
C LEU A 354 19.02 23.23 -0.20
N GLU A 355 17.80 23.13 0.34
CA GLU A 355 16.63 23.77 -0.22
C GLU A 355 15.52 23.95 0.83
N THR A 356 14.62 24.87 0.53
CA THR A 356 13.35 25.03 1.24
C THR A 356 12.23 24.58 0.32
N ILE A 357 11.45 23.61 0.77
CA ILE A 357 10.33 23.05 0.04
C ILE A 357 9.05 23.69 0.55
N PHE A 358 8.35 24.40 -0.32
CA PHE A 358 7.03 24.95 -0.06
C PHE A 358 5.99 24.00 -0.62
N TRP A 359 5.17 23.39 0.22
CA TRP A 359 4.24 22.33 -0.20
C TRP A 359 2.79 22.76 -0.09
N LYS A 360 1.93 22.13 -0.91
CA LYS A 360 0.46 22.17 -0.83
C LYS A 360 -0.09 20.75 -0.80
N LEU A 361 -1.06 20.49 0.07
CA LEU A 361 -1.75 19.21 0.17
C LEU A 361 -2.95 19.18 -0.80
N GLU A 362 -2.77 18.63 -2.00
CA GLU A 362 -3.78 18.64 -3.08
C GLU A 362 -4.90 17.63 -2.88
N THR A 363 -4.60 16.48 -2.29
CA THR A 363 -5.60 15.41 -2.18
C THR A 363 -5.36 14.61 -0.92
N VAL A 364 -6.44 14.38 -0.20
CA VAL A 364 -6.49 13.50 0.98
C VAL A 364 -7.59 12.47 0.77
N SER A 365 -7.31 11.22 1.08
CA SER A 365 -8.33 10.19 1.27
C SER A 365 -7.99 9.39 2.52
N CYS A 366 -8.91 9.34 3.48
CA CYS A 366 -8.76 8.52 4.66
C CYS A 366 -9.95 7.56 4.73
N VAL A 367 -9.70 6.26 4.60
CA VAL A 367 -10.74 5.24 4.66
C VAL A 367 -10.49 4.23 5.76
N LEU A 368 -11.54 3.75 6.40
CA LEU A 368 -11.44 2.76 7.46
C LEU A 368 -11.37 1.35 6.87
N VAL A 369 -10.41 0.55 7.32
CA VAL A 369 -10.29 -0.88 7.03
C VAL A 369 -10.44 -1.66 8.33
N GLU A 370 -11.33 -2.65 8.31
CA GLU A 370 -11.59 -3.52 9.44
C GLU A 370 -10.85 -4.86 9.29
N ARG A 371 -10.47 -5.43 10.44
CA ARG A 371 -9.80 -6.72 10.51
C ARG A 371 -10.72 -7.86 10.07
N ASN A 372 -10.28 -8.61 9.07
CA ASN A 372 -10.90 -9.83 8.58
C ASN A 372 -10.11 -11.05 9.08
N LYS A 373 -10.53 -11.57 10.24
CA LYS A 373 -9.90 -12.74 10.87
C LYS A 373 -10.06 -14.01 10.04
N GLN A 374 -11.20 -14.16 9.36
CA GLN A 374 -11.46 -15.33 8.53
C GLN A 374 -10.47 -15.38 7.36
N TRP A 375 -10.29 -14.26 6.66
CA TRP A 375 -9.29 -14.15 5.59
C TRP A 375 -7.90 -14.56 6.05
N PHE A 376 -7.47 -14.11 7.23
CA PHE A 376 -6.15 -14.48 7.76
C PHE A 376 -6.04 -15.98 8.00
N ASN A 377 -7.04 -16.57 8.65
CA ASN A 377 -7.08 -18.01 8.93
C ASN A 377 -7.09 -18.85 7.64
N ASP A 378 -7.79 -18.38 6.60
CA ASP A 378 -7.85 -19.07 5.31
C ASP A 378 -6.53 -18.99 4.54
N ASN A 379 -5.74 -17.93 4.73
CA ASN A 379 -4.54 -17.66 3.93
C ASN A 379 -3.20 -17.96 4.65
N ILE A 380 -3.18 -18.12 5.97
CA ILE A 380 -1.93 -18.31 6.73
C ILE A 380 -1.14 -19.55 6.28
N HIS A 381 -1.83 -20.59 5.80
CA HIS A 381 -1.20 -21.79 5.26
C HIS A 381 -0.38 -21.49 4.00
N ASP A 382 -0.96 -20.75 3.05
CA ASP A 382 -0.28 -20.36 1.81
C ASP A 382 1.01 -19.56 2.12
N ILE A 383 0.95 -18.67 3.12
CA ILE A 383 2.13 -17.90 3.55
C ILE A 383 3.19 -18.80 4.18
N ARG A 384 2.77 -19.77 4.99
CA ARG A 384 3.67 -20.74 5.62
C ARG A 384 4.36 -21.63 4.60
N GLU A 385 3.67 -22.13 3.58
CA GLU A 385 4.28 -22.96 2.53
C GLU A 385 5.43 -22.23 1.80
N VAL A 386 5.24 -20.93 1.52
CA VAL A 386 6.28 -20.10 0.92
C VAL A 386 7.45 -19.90 1.88
N TRP A 387 7.18 -19.72 3.17
CA TRP A 387 8.23 -19.64 4.18
C TRP A 387 9.03 -20.94 4.31
N ASP A 388 8.36 -22.08 4.34
CA ASP A 388 9.01 -23.39 4.41
C ASP A 388 9.87 -23.65 3.17
N THR A 389 9.41 -23.19 2.00
CA THR A 389 10.21 -23.19 0.76
C THR A 389 11.46 -22.32 0.90
N ILE A 390 11.36 -21.12 1.48
CA ILE A 390 12.51 -20.24 1.75
C ILE A 390 13.51 -20.96 2.66
N LEU A 391 13.05 -21.55 3.76
CA LEU A 391 13.93 -22.26 4.71
C LEU A 391 14.65 -23.43 4.04
N LYS A 392 13.95 -24.19 3.19
CA LYS A 392 14.54 -25.29 2.41
C LYS A 392 15.59 -24.78 1.43
N GLU A 393 15.24 -23.79 0.61
CA GLU A 393 16.12 -23.29 -0.46
C GLU A 393 17.31 -22.46 0.03
N ARG A 394 17.24 -21.89 1.25
CA ARG A 394 18.41 -21.35 1.95
C ARG A 394 19.52 -22.39 2.13
N VAL A 395 19.15 -23.66 2.32
CA VAL A 395 20.09 -24.77 2.54
C VAL A 395 20.43 -25.48 1.23
N THR A 396 19.42 -25.78 0.41
CA THR A 396 19.63 -26.57 -0.83
C THR A 396 20.12 -25.74 -2.01
N GLY A 397 20.10 -24.41 -1.90
CA GLY A 397 20.43 -23.47 -2.98
C GLY A 397 19.19 -22.89 -3.66
N TYR A 398 19.32 -21.63 -4.10
CA TYR A 398 18.23 -20.81 -4.67
C TYR A 398 18.55 -20.25 -6.07
N GLU A 399 19.63 -20.73 -6.71
CA GLU A 399 20.10 -20.23 -8.00
C GLU A 399 19.08 -20.40 -9.12
N HIS A 400 18.27 -21.47 -9.09
CA HIS A 400 17.19 -21.73 -10.05
C HIS A 400 16.08 -20.68 -10.02
N ARG A 401 15.96 -19.90 -8.94
CA ARG A 401 14.98 -18.82 -8.80
C ARG A 401 15.43 -17.52 -9.47
N LYS A 402 16.71 -17.39 -9.86
CA LYS A 402 17.23 -16.17 -10.49
C LYS A 402 16.60 -15.95 -11.87
N PRO A 403 16.33 -14.70 -12.28
CA PRO A 403 15.86 -14.41 -13.63
C PRO A 403 16.84 -14.97 -14.66
N LYS A 404 16.32 -15.70 -15.66
CA LYS A 404 17.14 -16.15 -16.78
C LYS A 404 17.64 -14.92 -17.53
N LYS A 405 18.96 -14.74 -17.63
CA LYS A 405 19.54 -13.70 -18.50
C LYS A 405 19.00 -13.93 -19.92
N ARG A 406 18.40 -12.91 -20.53
CA ARG A 406 18.10 -12.95 -21.97
C ARG A 406 19.43 -13.08 -22.69
N ILE A 407 19.67 -14.24 -23.32
CA ILE A 407 20.74 -14.37 -24.30
C ILE A 407 20.25 -13.57 -25.51
N HIS A 408 20.85 -12.41 -25.76
CA HIS A 408 20.67 -11.72 -27.02
C HIS A 408 21.41 -12.56 -28.07
N THR A 409 20.72 -13.53 -28.67
CA THR A 409 21.26 -14.18 -29.87
C THR A 409 21.23 -13.12 -30.96
N ASP A 410 22.39 -12.55 -31.29
CA ASP A 410 22.58 -11.72 -32.48
C ASP A 410 22.42 -12.59 -33.73
N SER A 411 21.17 -12.93 -34.06
CA SER A 411 20.77 -13.56 -35.31
C SER A 411 20.99 -12.65 -36.54
N PHE A 412 21.51 -11.43 -36.35
CA PHE A 412 21.92 -10.53 -37.41
C PHE A 412 23.36 -10.74 -37.91
N SER A 413 24.16 -11.61 -37.29
CA SER A 413 25.56 -11.84 -37.69
C SER A 413 25.73 -12.88 -38.81
N LEU A 414 24.77 -13.79 -39.02
CA LEU A 414 24.85 -14.84 -40.06
C LEU A 414 24.26 -14.46 -41.42
N LEU A 415 23.52 -13.35 -41.52
CA LEU A 415 22.98 -12.83 -42.80
C LEU A 415 23.91 -11.83 -43.50
N ARG A 416 24.98 -11.35 -42.84
CA ARG A 416 25.94 -10.40 -43.44
C ARG A 416 27.12 -11.07 -44.16
N SER A 417 27.34 -12.36 -43.97
CA SER A 417 28.39 -13.11 -44.67
C SER A 417 27.97 -13.61 -46.05
N THR A 418 26.66 -13.74 -46.32
CA THR A 418 26.15 -14.25 -47.60
C THR A 418 25.90 -13.18 -48.66
N VAL A 419 25.89 -11.89 -48.29
CA VAL A 419 25.61 -10.77 -49.23
C VAL A 419 26.88 -10.06 -49.71
N LYS A 420 28.06 -10.41 -49.17
CA LYS A 420 29.34 -9.78 -49.54
C LYS A 420 30.11 -10.47 -50.68
N GLN A 421 29.60 -11.56 -51.25
CA GLN A 421 30.24 -12.22 -52.39
C GLN A 421 29.69 -11.84 -53.77
N ASP A 422 28.53 -11.17 -53.86
CA ASP A 422 27.84 -10.98 -55.16
C ASP A 422 27.88 -9.55 -55.75
N ASN A 423 28.59 -8.59 -55.15
CA ASN A 423 28.63 -7.20 -55.66
C ASN A 423 30.05 -6.70 -55.98
N GLN A 424 30.82 -7.49 -56.72
CA GLN A 424 31.91 -6.99 -57.55
C GLN A 424 31.62 -7.32 -59.02
N GLU A 425 30.70 -6.59 -59.64
CA GLU A 425 30.73 -6.35 -61.08
C GLU A 425 29.71 -5.26 -61.47
N SER A 426 30.05 -4.54 -62.53
CA SER A 426 29.26 -3.57 -63.30
C SER A 426 29.32 -2.08 -62.90
N HIS A 427 30.18 -1.44 -63.69
CA HIS A 427 30.33 -0.05 -64.07
C HIS A 427 29.07 0.67 -64.62
N VAL A 428 29.05 1.99 -64.41
CA VAL A 428 28.79 3.07 -65.43
C VAL A 428 27.39 3.70 -65.59
N THR A 429 27.42 5.03 -65.49
CA THR A 429 26.56 6.12 -66.03
C THR A 429 25.20 6.50 -65.40
N SER A 430 25.20 7.72 -64.85
CA SER A 430 24.11 8.72 -64.74
C SER A 430 23.35 8.94 -66.08
N PRO A 431 22.15 9.60 -66.17
CA PRO A 431 21.71 10.73 -65.34
C PRO A 431 20.18 10.96 -65.18
N GLN A 432 19.87 12.12 -64.56
CA GLN A 432 18.74 13.04 -64.76
C GLN A 432 17.52 13.04 -63.79
N LYS A 433 17.31 14.26 -63.29
CA LYS A 433 16.16 14.80 -62.53
C LYS A 433 14.94 14.97 -63.44
N VAL A 434 13.74 14.67 -62.92
CA VAL A 434 12.49 15.38 -63.29
C VAL A 434 11.58 15.56 -62.07
N LYS A 435 11.16 16.81 -61.84
CA LYS A 435 10.07 17.23 -60.96
C LYS A 435 8.70 16.95 -61.62
N ARG A 436 7.67 16.61 -60.85
CA ARG A 436 6.26 17.12 -60.99
C ARG A 436 5.36 16.47 -59.91
N THR A 437 4.87 17.26 -58.96
CA THR A 437 3.55 17.92 -58.85
C THR A 437 2.44 17.04 -58.26
N SER A 438 1.84 17.62 -57.21
CA SER A 438 0.55 17.32 -56.59
C SER A 438 -0.60 17.23 -57.59
N LEU A 439 -1.60 16.39 -57.30
CA LEU A 439 -3.00 16.82 -57.16
C LEU A 439 -3.86 15.70 -56.55
N PHE A 440 -4.84 16.20 -55.80
CA PHE A 440 -5.93 15.56 -55.06
C PHE A 440 -6.67 14.43 -55.77
N SER A 441 -7.12 13.47 -54.97
CA SER A 441 -8.51 12.98 -54.89
C SER A 441 -8.77 12.54 -53.46
#